data_AF-A0A2H4WC95-F1
#
_entry.id   AF-A0A2H4WC95-F1
#
_cell.length_a   1.000
_cell.length_b   1.000
_cell.length_c   1.000
_cell.angle_alpha   90.00
_cell.angle_beta   90.00
_cell.angle_gamma   90.00
#
_symmetry.space_group_name_H-M   'P 1'
#
loop_
_entity.id
_entity.type
_entity.pdbx_description
1 polymer ?
#
loop_
_entity_poly.entity_id
_entity_poly.type
_entity_poly.pdbx_seq_one_letter_code
_entity_poly.pdbx_strand_id
1 'polypeptide(L)'
;IGVGLLLFPTATKNFRRMWAFPSILVLSIVMIFSTNLSILQINSSSIYQYVWSWTLDNDFSLEFGYLIDPLTSIMLMLITTVGIMVLIYSDNYMAHDQGYLRFFAYLSFFSTSMLGLVTSSNLIQIYIFWELVGMCSYLLIGFWFTRPPAANACQKAFVTNRVGDFGLLLGILGFYWITGSFEFRDLFEILNNLIYNNEVNFPFVTLCAALLFAGAVAKSAQFPLHVWLPDAMEGPTPISALIHAATMVAAGIFLVARLLPLFILIPYIMNLISLIGFSYPYESDNTMLFPLLVLVLFTLFVGSLGIPFNQQGTDLDILSKWLAPSINLLHQNSEELTGWSEFLKDAIFSVSIAYFGIVIASFLYKPIYSSFKNFDLINSFVKTGVKRSGWDQILNVLYDWSYNRAYIDAFYAPVFTGSITAFGKFSNFIDRYIIDGISNSVGVMIFLL
;
A
#
# COMPACT_ATOMS: atom_id res chain seq x y z
N ILE A 1 7.29 12.60 -17.38
CA ILE A 1 8.58 12.47 -16.64
C ILE A 1 9.55 11.55 -17.38
N GLY A 2 9.18 10.31 -17.73
CA GLY A 2 10.07 9.36 -18.43
C GLY A 2 10.62 9.85 -19.77
N VAL A 3 9.79 10.48 -20.61
CA VAL A 3 10.24 11.04 -21.91
C VAL A 3 11.24 12.18 -21.73
N GLY A 4 11.09 13.00 -20.68
CA GLY A 4 12.03 14.10 -20.38
C GLY A 4 13.41 13.59 -19.93
N LEU A 5 13.46 12.49 -19.16
CA LEU A 5 14.70 11.82 -18.77
C LEU A 5 15.43 11.18 -19.96
N LEU A 6 14.69 10.66 -20.94
CA LEU A 6 15.24 10.07 -22.17
C LEU A 6 15.78 11.12 -23.13
N LEU A 7 15.10 12.26 -23.28
CA LEU A 7 15.47 13.29 -24.26
C LEU A 7 16.49 14.31 -23.75
N PHE A 8 16.46 14.69 -22.45
CA PHE A 8 17.31 15.75 -21.89
C PHE A 8 17.84 15.42 -20.48
N PRO A 9 18.76 14.44 -20.34
CA PRO A 9 19.20 13.94 -19.02
C PRO A 9 19.97 14.94 -18.16
N THR A 10 20.66 15.93 -18.77
CA THR A 10 21.44 16.95 -18.04
C THR A 10 20.56 18.10 -17.53
N ALA A 11 19.65 18.60 -18.36
CA ALA A 11 18.71 19.65 -17.98
C ALA A 11 17.71 19.16 -16.91
N THR A 12 17.26 17.91 -17.01
CA THR A 12 16.35 17.29 -16.03
C THR A 12 16.98 17.16 -14.65
N LYS A 13 18.27 16.79 -14.57
CA LYS A 13 19.01 16.72 -13.29
C LYS A 13 19.18 18.08 -12.61
N ASN A 14 19.40 19.15 -13.39
CA ASN A 14 19.57 20.49 -12.84
C ASN A 14 18.26 21.06 -12.26
N PHE A 15 17.11 20.77 -12.88
CA PHE A 15 15.79 21.19 -12.41
C PHE A 15 15.02 20.08 -11.66
N ARG A 16 15.72 19.24 -10.89
CA ARG A 16 15.11 18.04 -10.27
C ARG A 16 13.86 18.34 -9.43
N ARG A 17 13.89 19.36 -8.58
CA ARG A 17 12.77 19.73 -7.69
C ARG A 17 11.54 20.24 -8.44
N MET A 18 11.71 20.85 -9.61
CA MET A 18 10.56 21.29 -10.42
C MET A 18 9.74 20.11 -10.93
N TRP A 19 10.25 18.88 -10.94
CA TRP A 19 9.53 17.70 -11.43
C TRP A 19 8.57 17.06 -10.43
N ALA A 20 8.69 17.34 -9.13
CA ALA A 20 7.64 16.94 -8.18
C ALA A 20 6.35 17.74 -8.40
N PHE A 21 6.45 19.03 -8.70
CA PHE A 21 5.30 19.91 -8.93
C PHE A 21 4.31 19.39 -10.00
N PRO A 22 4.72 18.99 -11.22
CA PRO A 22 3.79 18.45 -12.21
C PRO A 22 3.20 17.10 -11.78
N SER A 23 3.91 16.27 -11.01
CA SER A 23 3.33 15.01 -10.51
C SER A 23 2.22 15.25 -9.48
N ILE A 24 2.42 16.20 -8.57
CA ILE A 24 1.42 16.62 -7.58
C ILE A 24 0.24 17.29 -8.30
N LEU A 25 0.52 18.17 -9.27
CA LEU A 25 -0.51 18.87 -10.02
C LEU A 25 -1.40 17.88 -10.79
N VAL A 26 -0.81 16.93 -11.53
CA VAL A 26 -1.58 15.91 -12.27
C VAL A 26 -2.43 15.08 -11.32
N LEU A 27 -1.87 14.61 -10.20
CA LEU A 27 -2.64 13.81 -9.24
C LEU A 27 -3.75 14.63 -8.55
N SER A 28 -3.54 15.94 -8.34
CA SER A 28 -4.57 16.84 -7.81
C SER A 28 -5.72 17.08 -8.80
N ILE A 29 -5.43 17.17 -10.09
CA ILE A 29 -6.48 17.20 -11.14
C ILE A 29 -7.28 15.89 -11.10
N VAL A 30 -6.61 14.74 -11.01
CA VAL A 30 -7.27 13.43 -10.90
C VAL A 30 -8.12 13.35 -9.63
N MET A 31 -7.67 13.92 -8.51
CA MET A 31 -8.44 13.98 -7.27
C MET A 31 -9.74 14.79 -7.44
N ILE A 32 -9.70 15.91 -8.16
CA ILE A 32 -10.90 16.71 -8.46
C ILE A 32 -11.89 15.89 -9.31
N PHE A 33 -11.39 15.12 -10.29
CA PHE A 33 -12.24 14.22 -11.05
C PHE A 33 -12.81 13.09 -10.17
N SER A 34 -12.02 12.47 -9.28
CA SER A 34 -12.52 11.43 -8.39
C SER A 34 -13.54 11.96 -7.38
N THR A 35 -13.37 13.18 -6.85
CA THR A 35 -14.39 13.81 -5.99
C THR A 35 -15.68 14.02 -6.77
N ASN A 36 -15.59 14.53 -8.00
CA ASN A 36 -16.78 14.76 -8.83
C ASN A 36 -17.50 13.44 -9.14
N LEU A 37 -16.76 12.37 -9.46
CA LEU A 37 -17.34 11.04 -9.66
C LEU A 37 -18.00 10.51 -8.38
N SER A 38 -17.39 10.70 -7.21
CA SER A 38 -17.98 10.28 -5.93
C SER A 38 -19.27 11.05 -5.61
N ILE A 39 -19.32 12.36 -5.87
CA ILE A 39 -20.52 13.20 -5.67
C ILE A 39 -21.63 12.75 -6.63
N LEU A 40 -21.30 12.50 -7.90
CA LEU A 40 -22.26 11.98 -8.89
C LEU A 40 -22.82 10.62 -8.45
N GLN A 41 -21.99 9.74 -7.89
CA GLN A 41 -22.42 8.43 -7.43
C GLN A 41 -23.33 8.51 -6.20
N ILE A 42 -23.04 9.41 -5.25
CA ILE A 42 -23.90 9.66 -4.08
C ILE A 42 -25.27 10.19 -4.52
N ASN A 43 -25.32 11.07 -5.52
CA ASN A 43 -26.56 11.70 -5.97
C ASN A 43 -27.43 10.80 -6.87
N SER A 44 -26.81 10.00 -7.75
CA SER A 44 -27.54 9.27 -8.80
C SER A 44 -27.57 7.75 -8.60
N SER A 45 -26.67 7.18 -7.79
CA SER A 45 -26.50 5.73 -7.53
C SER A 45 -26.33 4.84 -8.78
N SER A 46 -26.34 5.39 -9.99
CA SER A 46 -26.27 4.63 -11.24
C SER A 46 -24.86 4.11 -11.51
N ILE A 47 -24.75 2.86 -11.93
CA ILE A 47 -23.49 2.28 -12.37
C ILE A 47 -23.20 2.75 -13.80
N TYR A 48 -22.07 3.42 -14.00
CA TYR A 48 -21.62 3.81 -15.33
C TYR A 48 -20.56 2.82 -15.83
N GLN A 49 -20.87 2.15 -16.93
CA GLN A 49 -19.94 1.26 -17.61
C GLN A 49 -19.78 1.73 -19.05
N TYR A 50 -18.54 1.95 -19.46
CA TYR A 50 -18.18 2.15 -20.86
C TYR A 50 -17.16 1.10 -21.24
N VAL A 51 -17.41 0.43 -22.36
CA VAL A 51 -16.58 -0.65 -22.86
C VAL A 51 -16.18 -0.35 -24.30
N TRP A 52 -14.90 -0.50 -24.57
CA TRP A 52 -14.33 -0.47 -25.91
C TRP A 52 -13.88 -1.89 -26.27
N SER A 53 -14.54 -2.50 -27.25
CA SER A 53 -14.21 -3.84 -27.73
C SER A 53 -13.00 -3.79 -28.67
N TRP A 54 -11.97 -4.55 -28.32
CA TRP A 54 -10.87 -4.90 -29.21
C TRP A 54 -11.05 -6.35 -29.67
N THR A 55 -11.54 -6.54 -30.89
CA THR A 55 -11.70 -7.85 -31.50
C THR A 55 -10.38 -8.33 -32.09
N LEU A 56 -9.91 -9.50 -31.65
CA LEU A 56 -8.72 -10.15 -32.20
C LEU A 56 -9.12 -11.20 -33.25
N ASP A 57 -10.17 -11.98 -32.96
CA ASP A 57 -10.77 -13.00 -33.83
C ASP A 57 -12.30 -13.00 -33.70
N ASN A 58 -13.02 -13.68 -34.60
CA ASN A 58 -14.50 -13.72 -34.62
C ASN A 58 -15.13 -14.28 -33.34
N ASP A 59 -14.41 -15.16 -32.63
CA ASP A 59 -14.91 -15.84 -31.42
C ASP A 59 -14.35 -15.23 -30.12
N PHE A 60 -13.40 -14.29 -30.21
CA PHE A 60 -12.70 -13.73 -29.06
C PHE A 60 -12.61 -12.21 -29.13
N SER A 61 -13.45 -11.54 -28.33
CA SER A 61 -13.42 -10.10 -28.09
C SER A 61 -12.79 -9.79 -26.73
N LEU A 62 -11.76 -8.94 -26.73
CA LEU A 62 -11.22 -8.35 -25.50
C LEU A 62 -11.82 -6.98 -25.30
N GLU A 63 -12.56 -6.83 -24.21
CA GLU A 63 -13.22 -5.59 -23.87
C GLU A 63 -12.34 -4.77 -22.90
N PHE A 64 -12.05 -3.53 -23.25
CA PHE A 64 -11.33 -2.59 -22.40
C PHE A 64 -12.26 -1.44 -22.03
N GLY A 65 -12.51 -1.28 -20.74
CA GLY A 65 -13.50 -0.32 -20.30
C GLY A 65 -13.12 0.41 -19.03
N TYR A 66 -14.03 1.28 -18.61
CA TYR A 66 -14.07 1.78 -17.26
C TYR A 66 -15.44 1.49 -16.66
N LEU A 67 -15.42 0.96 -15.44
CA LEU A 67 -16.60 0.66 -14.64
C LEU A 67 -16.54 1.52 -13.39
N ILE A 68 -17.55 2.38 -13.22
CA ILE A 68 -17.67 3.34 -12.14
C ILE A 68 -18.87 2.94 -11.27
N ASP A 69 -18.53 2.33 -10.14
CA ASP A 69 -19.42 1.88 -9.06
C ASP A 69 -19.12 2.67 -7.77
N PRO A 70 -20.00 2.61 -6.75
CA PRO A 70 -19.73 3.17 -5.42
C PRO A 70 -18.37 2.72 -4.86
N LEU A 71 -18.04 1.42 -4.97
CA LEU A 71 -16.75 0.86 -4.53
C LEU A 71 -15.57 1.54 -5.24
N THR A 72 -15.66 1.75 -6.55
CA THR A 72 -14.58 2.40 -7.31
C THR A 72 -14.41 3.85 -6.93
N SER A 73 -15.51 4.57 -6.69
CA SER A 73 -15.46 5.97 -6.35
C SER A 73 -14.75 6.21 -5.02
N ILE A 74 -15.02 5.36 -4.02
CA ILE A 74 -14.34 5.37 -2.72
C ILE A 74 -12.85 5.05 -2.89
N MET A 75 -12.51 4.02 -3.67
CA MET A 75 -11.11 3.64 -3.88
C MET A 75 -10.32 4.70 -4.66
N LEU A 76 -10.90 5.33 -5.68
CA LEU A 76 -10.27 6.42 -6.42
C LEU A 76 -9.99 7.62 -5.51
N MET A 77 -10.91 7.96 -4.60
CA MET A 77 -10.71 8.99 -3.59
C MET A 77 -9.58 8.65 -2.62
N LEU A 78 -9.53 7.41 -2.14
CA LEU A 78 -8.49 6.94 -1.22
C LEU A 78 -7.09 6.99 -1.89
N ILE A 79 -6.97 6.46 -3.11
CA ILE A 79 -5.69 6.40 -3.83
C ILE A 79 -5.16 7.81 -4.15
N THR A 80 -6.03 8.72 -4.60
CA THR A 80 -5.61 10.08 -4.95
C THR A 80 -5.21 10.90 -3.73
N THR A 81 -5.98 10.83 -2.64
CA THR A 81 -5.67 11.55 -1.38
C THR A 81 -4.35 11.08 -0.77
N VAL A 82 -4.20 9.77 -0.54
CA VAL A 82 -2.95 9.21 0.01
C VAL A 82 -1.79 9.44 -0.94
N GLY A 83 -2.00 9.31 -2.25
CA GLY A 83 -0.97 9.55 -3.26
C GLY A 83 -0.44 10.99 -3.24
N ILE A 84 -1.31 12.00 -3.08
CA ILE A 84 -0.89 13.41 -2.97
C ILE A 84 -0.08 13.62 -1.69
N MET A 85 -0.55 13.11 -0.55
CA MET A 85 0.18 13.19 0.72
C MET A 85 1.58 12.57 0.60
N VAL A 86 1.69 11.39 -0.01
CA VAL A 86 2.97 10.69 -0.22
C VAL A 86 3.88 11.47 -1.16
N LEU A 87 3.37 12.03 -2.26
CA LEU A 87 4.16 12.85 -3.18
C LEU A 87 4.74 14.09 -2.47
N ILE A 88 3.92 14.80 -1.68
CA ILE A 88 4.38 15.97 -0.89
C ILE A 88 5.43 15.55 0.14
N TYR A 89 5.19 14.47 0.87
CA TYR A 89 6.15 13.95 1.86
C TYR A 89 7.47 13.55 1.19
N SER A 90 7.40 12.94 0.02
CA SER A 90 8.58 12.46 -0.70
C SER A 90 9.48 13.56 -1.27
N ASP A 91 8.94 14.74 -1.56
CA ASP A 91 9.75 15.87 -2.06
C ASP A 91 10.82 16.28 -1.03
N ASN A 92 10.43 16.36 0.25
CA ASN A 92 11.35 16.65 1.34
C ASN A 92 12.27 15.46 1.64
N TYR A 93 11.73 14.24 1.68
CA TYR A 93 12.50 13.05 2.02
C TYR A 93 13.63 12.76 1.01
N MET A 94 13.34 12.86 -0.30
CA MET A 94 14.29 12.56 -1.37
C MET A 94 15.14 13.74 -1.82
N ALA A 95 14.99 14.93 -1.22
CA ALA A 95 15.68 16.15 -1.63
C ALA A 95 17.21 16.01 -1.70
N HIS A 96 17.77 15.11 -0.88
CA HIS A 96 19.20 14.87 -0.75
C HIS A 96 19.72 13.70 -1.62
N ASP A 97 18.83 12.85 -2.15
CA ASP A 97 19.22 11.68 -2.95
C ASP A 97 19.42 12.06 -4.44
N GLN A 98 20.39 11.41 -5.08
CA GLN A 98 20.66 11.52 -6.51
C GLN A 98 19.56 10.85 -7.36
N GLY A 99 18.86 9.87 -6.79
CA GLY A 99 17.79 9.11 -7.45
C GLY A 99 16.42 9.79 -7.53
N TYR A 100 16.30 11.08 -7.15
CA TYR A 100 15.04 11.82 -7.03
C TYR A 100 14.09 11.64 -8.22
N LEU A 101 14.56 11.86 -9.45
CA LEU A 101 13.70 11.79 -10.65
C LEU A 101 13.18 10.38 -10.93
N ARG A 102 14.02 9.37 -10.70
CA ARG A 102 13.64 7.96 -10.85
C ARG A 102 12.55 7.59 -9.85
N PHE A 103 12.68 8.08 -8.62
CA PHE A 103 11.72 7.84 -7.56
C PHE A 103 10.32 8.40 -7.90
N PHE A 104 10.25 9.67 -8.30
CA PHE A 104 8.97 10.30 -8.70
C PHE A 104 8.37 9.64 -9.95
N ALA A 105 9.19 9.21 -10.90
CA ALA A 105 8.71 8.45 -12.05
C ALA A 105 8.05 7.13 -11.63
N TYR A 106 8.70 6.35 -10.76
CA TYR A 106 8.15 5.09 -10.25
C TYR A 106 6.89 5.30 -9.41
N LEU A 107 6.85 6.32 -8.54
CA LEU A 107 5.65 6.66 -7.79
C LEU A 107 4.47 7.03 -8.70
N SER A 108 4.70 7.87 -9.71
CA SER A 108 3.66 8.26 -10.66
C SER A 108 3.14 7.05 -11.47
N PHE A 109 4.05 6.16 -11.88
CA PHE A 109 3.68 4.94 -12.61
C PHE A 109 2.87 3.99 -11.73
N PHE A 110 3.24 3.88 -10.45
CA PHE A 110 2.50 3.10 -9.48
C PHE A 110 1.08 3.66 -9.25
N SER A 111 0.94 4.98 -9.04
CA SER A 111 -0.38 5.60 -8.89
C SER A 111 -1.24 5.40 -10.15
N THR A 112 -0.66 5.50 -11.35
CA THR A 112 -1.41 5.25 -12.59
C THR A 112 -1.84 3.78 -12.72
N SER A 113 -0.97 2.83 -12.35
CA SER A 113 -1.31 1.40 -12.39
C SER A 113 -2.43 1.05 -11.42
N MET A 114 -2.41 1.63 -10.21
CA MET A 114 -3.45 1.40 -9.21
C MET A 114 -4.79 2.04 -9.61
N LEU A 115 -4.78 3.27 -10.15
CA LEU A 115 -5.98 3.91 -10.67
C LEU A 115 -6.59 3.08 -11.82
N GLY A 116 -5.77 2.54 -12.73
CA GLY A 116 -6.21 1.66 -13.80
C GLY A 116 -6.78 0.32 -13.30
N LEU A 117 -6.21 -0.23 -12.22
CA LEU A 117 -6.73 -1.45 -11.57
C LEU A 117 -8.14 -1.22 -11.01
N VAL A 118 -8.38 -0.08 -10.38
CA VAL A 118 -9.68 0.21 -9.75
C VAL A 118 -10.77 0.50 -10.80
N THR A 119 -10.43 1.16 -11.90
CA THR A 119 -11.40 1.49 -12.95
C THR A 119 -11.71 0.33 -13.89
N SER A 120 -10.98 -0.78 -13.83
CA SER A 120 -11.13 -1.89 -14.77
C SER A 120 -12.57 -2.44 -14.85
N SER A 121 -13.07 -2.71 -16.06
CA SER A 121 -14.37 -3.37 -16.27
C SER A 121 -14.28 -4.90 -16.28
N ASN A 122 -13.09 -5.45 -16.57
CA ASN A 122 -12.88 -6.89 -16.81
C ASN A 122 -11.85 -7.54 -15.89
N LEU A 123 -11.97 -8.86 -15.71
CA LEU A 123 -10.97 -9.67 -15.00
C LEU A 123 -9.57 -9.61 -15.64
N ILE A 124 -9.49 -9.66 -16.97
CA ILE A 124 -8.21 -9.53 -17.69
C ILE A 124 -7.61 -8.14 -17.48
N GLN A 125 -8.45 -7.10 -17.53
CA GLN A 125 -7.98 -5.73 -17.33
C GLN A 125 -7.46 -5.55 -15.90
N ILE A 126 -8.12 -6.13 -14.88
CA ILE A 126 -7.55 -6.23 -13.53
C ILE A 126 -6.18 -6.88 -13.60
N TYR A 127 -6.05 -8.06 -14.23
CA TYR A 127 -4.78 -8.79 -14.28
C TYR A 127 -3.63 -7.98 -14.88
N ILE A 128 -3.87 -7.26 -15.98
CA ILE A 128 -2.86 -6.40 -16.61
C ILE A 128 -2.37 -5.34 -15.62
N PHE A 129 -3.29 -4.61 -14.97
CA PHE A 129 -2.91 -3.60 -13.99
C PHE A 129 -2.37 -4.20 -12.69
N TRP A 130 -2.77 -5.42 -12.34
CA TRP A 130 -2.30 -6.20 -11.20
C TRP A 130 -0.80 -6.52 -11.32
N GLU A 131 -0.39 -6.95 -12.51
CA GLU A 131 1.01 -7.17 -12.83
C GLU A 131 1.81 -5.87 -12.85
N LEU A 132 1.23 -4.79 -13.40
CA LEU A 132 1.87 -3.46 -13.41
C LEU A 132 2.10 -2.93 -11.98
N VAL A 133 1.11 -3.04 -11.10
CA VAL A 133 1.25 -2.71 -9.66
C VAL A 133 2.37 -3.56 -9.03
N GLY A 134 2.43 -4.85 -9.35
CA GLY A 134 3.53 -5.73 -8.92
C GLY A 134 4.90 -5.28 -9.42
N MET A 135 5.03 -4.94 -10.69
CA MET A 135 6.28 -4.48 -11.30
C MET A 135 6.74 -3.14 -10.71
N CYS A 136 5.83 -2.20 -10.51
CA CYS A 136 6.10 -0.94 -9.82
C CYS A 136 6.59 -1.15 -8.39
N SER A 137 5.94 -2.04 -7.63
CA SER A 137 6.32 -2.34 -6.25
C SER A 137 7.73 -2.92 -6.16
N TYR A 138 8.12 -3.78 -7.11
CA TYR A 138 9.47 -4.30 -7.25
C TYR A 138 10.47 -3.17 -7.48
N LEU A 139 10.20 -2.28 -8.44
CA LEU A 139 11.10 -1.15 -8.73
C LEU A 139 11.23 -0.17 -7.54
N LEU A 140 10.18 -0.01 -6.74
CA LEU A 140 10.15 0.87 -5.57
C LEU A 140 10.86 0.23 -4.36
N ILE A 141 10.60 -1.03 -4.02
CA ILE A 141 11.30 -1.74 -2.93
C ILE A 141 12.80 -1.83 -3.24
N GLY A 142 13.15 -2.18 -4.48
CA GLY A 142 14.53 -2.25 -4.97
C GLY A 142 15.18 -0.90 -5.29
N PHE A 143 14.63 0.23 -4.81
CA PHE A 143 15.11 1.56 -5.22
C PHE A 143 16.60 1.78 -4.90
N TRP A 144 17.06 1.31 -3.73
CA TRP A 144 18.48 1.29 -3.35
C TRP A 144 19.12 -0.07 -3.62
N PHE A 145 19.06 -0.52 -4.87
CA PHE A 145 19.62 -1.81 -5.34
C PHE A 145 21.12 -1.99 -5.06
N THR A 146 21.85 -0.93 -4.71
CA THR A 146 23.26 -1.02 -4.29
C THR A 146 23.43 -1.71 -2.94
N ARG A 147 22.39 -1.76 -2.12
CA ARG A 147 22.39 -2.48 -0.84
C ARG A 147 21.91 -3.92 -1.06
N PRO A 148 22.72 -4.94 -0.69
CA PRO A 148 22.31 -6.33 -0.80
C PRO A 148 21.00 -6.69 -0.05
N PRO A 149 20.69 -6.16 1.16
CA PRO A 149 19.41 -6.48 1.80
C PRO A 149 18.20 -5.98 0.99
N ALA A 150 18.26 -4.77 0.43
CA ALA A 150 17.20 -4.21 -0.40
C ALA A 150 17.01 -5.01 -1.70
N ALA A 151 18.09 -5.49 -2.31
CA ALA A 151 18.00 -6.34 -3.50
C ALA A 151 17.33 -7.69 -3.19
N ASN A 152 17.71 -8.34 -2.09
CA ASN A 152 17.11 -9.62 -1.67
C ASN A 152 15.64 -9.46 -1.26
N ALA A 153 15.30 -8.39 -0.53
CA ALA A 153 13.92 -8.06 -0.14
C ALA A 153 13.02 -7.87 -1.37
N CYS A 154 13.53 -7.11 -2.35
CA CYS A 154 12.85 -6.85 -3.60
C CYS A 154 12.56 -8.12 -4.41
N GLN A 155 13.55 -9.01 -4.55
CA GLN A 155 13.37 -10.30 -5.21
C GLN A 155 12.38 -11.19 -4.46
N LYS A 156 12.49 -11.26 -3.13
CA LYS A 156 11.57 -12.04 -2.30
C LYS A 156 10.13 -11.57 -2.50
N ALA A 157 9.89 -10.26 -2.43
CA ALA A 157 8.58 -9.67 -2.64
C ALA A 157 8.02 -9.90 -4.04
N PHE A 158 8.86 -9.87 -5.07
CA PHE A 158 8.39 -10.16 -6.42
C PHE A 158 8.03 -11.63 -6.59
N VAL A 159 8.86 -12.55 -6.12
CA VAL A 159 8.62 -13.99 -6.26
C VAL A 159 7.36 -14.42 -5.50
N THR A 160 7.18 -13.97 -4.24
CA THR A 160 5.99 -14.31 -3.45
C THR A 160 4.71 -13.79 -4.10
N ASN A 161 4.72 -12.56 -4.59
CA ASN A 161 3.58 -11.98 -5.30
C ASN A 161 3.31 -12.72 -6.61
N ARG A 162 4.36 -13.13 -7.34
CA ARG A 162 4.20 -13.83 -8.62
C ARG A 162 3.58 -15.21 -8.49
N VAL A 163 3.83 -15.91 -7.39
CA VAL A 163 3.14 -17.19 -7.09
C VAL A 163 1.63 -16.96 -6.94
N GLY A 164 1.21 -15.90 -6.26
CA GLY A 164 -0.21 -15.53 -6.17
C GLY A 164 -0.78 -15.04 -7.50
N ASP A 165 -0.03 -14.23 -8.24
CA ASP A 165 -0.44 -13.72 -9.55
C ASP A 165 -0.67 -14.88 -10.55
N PHE A 166 0.14 -15.94 -10.48
CA PHE A 166 -0.07 -17.17 -11.25
C PHE A 166 -1.36 -17.90 -10.84
N GLY A 167 -1.65 -17.97 -9.54
CA GLY A 167 -2.94 -18.49 -9.06
C GLY A 167 -4.12 -17.69 -9.60
N LEU A 168 -4.03 -16.36 -9.56
CA LEU A 168 -5.05 -15.48 -10.10
C LEU A 168 -5.27 -15.69 -11.60
N LEU A 169 -4.19 -15.80 -12.39
CA LEU A 169 -4.28 -16.08 -13.83
C LEU A 169 -5.00 -17.41 -14.10
N LEU A 170 -4.63 -18.48 -13.39
CA LEU A 170 -5.31 -19.77 -13.51
C LEU A 170 -6.78 -19.70 -13.12
N GLY A 171 -7.11 -18.93 -12.07
CA GLY A 171 -8.50 -18.67 -11.69
C GLY A 171 -9.29 -17.98 -12.79
N ILE A 172 -8.75 -16.93 -13.42
CA ILE A 172 -9.39 -16.20 -14.52
C ILE A 172 -9.64 -17.14 -15.71
N LEU A 173 -8.63 -17.93 -16.11
CA LEU A 173 -8.76 -18.88 -17.20
C LEU A 173 -9.78 -19.98 -16.89
N GLY A 174 -9.82 -20.45 -15.64
CA GLY A 174 -10.79 -21.44 -15.17
C GLY A 174 -12.23 -20.93 -15.23
N PHE A 175 -12.48 -19.68 -14.84
CA PHE A 175 -13.81 -19.08 -14.97
C PHE A 175 -14.19 -18.82 -16.42
N TYR A 176 -13.26 -18.35 -17.25
CA TYR A 176 -13.52 -18.20 -18.67
C TYR A 176 -13.91 -19.53 -19.34
N TRP A 177 -13.30 -20.64 -18.94
CA TRP A 177 -13.67 -21.96 -19.46
C TRP A 177 -15.10 -22.39 -19.06
N ILE A 178 -15.61 -21.88 -17.94
CA ILE A 178 -16.98 -22.16 -17.45
C ILE A 178 -18.00 -21.21 -18.08
N THR A 179 -17.73 -19.91 -18.09
CA THR A 179 -18.71 -18.87 -18.45
C THR A 179 -18.56 -18.35 -19.88
N GLY A 180 -17.36 -18.42 -20.47
CA GLY A 180 -17.06 -17.83 -21.77
C GLY A 180 -16.96 -16.31 -21.80
N SER A 181 -17.04 -15.62 -20.65
CA SER A 181 -16.95 -14.15 -20.55
C SER A 181 -15.99 -13.70 -19.45
N PHE A 182 -15.34 -12.54 -19.66
CA PHE A 182 -14.46 -11.88 -18.69
C PHE A 182 -15.11 -10.71 -17.94
N GLU A 183 -16.31 -10.30 -18.38
CA GLU A 183 -17.09 -9.21 -17.80
C GLU A 183 -17.72 -9.65 -16.47
N PHE A 184 -17.67 -8.80 -15.45
CA PHE A 184 -18.13 -9.16 -14.11
C PHE A 184 -19.62 -9.54 -14.09
N ARG A 185 -20.46 -8.79 -14.81
CA ARG A 185 -21.91 -8.97 -14.82
C ARG A 185 -22.31 -10.31 -15.43
N ASP A 186 -21.82 -10.58 -16.63
CA ASP A 186 -22.09 -11.83 -17.36
C ASP A 186 -21.57 -13.03 -16.57
N LEU A 187 -20.37 -12.91 -15.99
CA LEU A 187 -19.76 -13.96 -15.20
C LEU A 187 -20.61 -14.31 -13.97
N PHE A 188 -21.18 -13.33 -13.26
CA PHE A 188 -22.05 -13.60 -12.12
C PHE A 188 -23.39 -14.21 -12.54
N GLU A 189 -23.99 -13.72 -13.61
CA GLU A 189 -25.30 -14.20 -14.10
C GLU A 189 -25.21 -15.65 -14.62
N ILE A 190 -24.24 -15.92 -15.50
CA ILE A 190 -24.05 -17.25 -16.10
C ILE A 190 -23.69 -18.28 -15.01
N LEU A 191 -22.79 -17.94 -14.09
CA LEU A 191 -22.40 -18.85 -13.02
C LEU A 191 -23.56 -19.19 -12.09
N ASN A 192 -24.41 -18.21 -11.75
CA ASN A 192 -25.59 -18.45 -10.90
C ASN A 192 -26.57 -19.42 -11.58
N ASN A 193 -26.83 -19.23 -12.87
CA ASN A 193 -27.70 -20.11 -13.66
C ASN A 193 -27.14 -21.54 -13.76
N LEU A 194 -25.84 -21.67 -13.99
CA LEU A 194 -25.15 -22.96 -14.09
C LEU A 194 -25.14 -23.73 -12.75
N ILE A 195 -24.97 -23.03 -11.63
CA ILE A 195 -25.03 -23.63 -10.29
C ILE A 195 -26.47 -24.05 -9.98
N TYR A 196 -27.47 -23.22 -10.29
CA TYR A 196 -28.88 -23.54 -10.06
C TYR A 196 -29.33 -24.78 -10.84
N ASN A 197 -28.87 -24.93 -12.08
CA ASN A 197 -29.18 -26.09 -12.93
C ASN A 197 -28.31 -27.33 -12.62
N ASN A 198 -27.34 -27.24 -11.70
CA ASN A 198 -26.36 -28.30 -11.38
C ASN A 198 -25.56 -28.80 -12.60
N GLU A 199 -25.31 -27.95 -13.60
CA GLU A 199 -24.59 -28.34 -14.83
C GLU A 199 -23.06 -28.33 -14.66
N VAL A 200 -22.56 -27.69 -13.59
CA VAL A 200 -21.12 -27.54 -13.36
C VAL A 200 -20.67 -28.33 -12.14
N ASN A 201 -19.49 -28.93 -12.26
CA ASN A 201 -18.87 -29.68 -11.18
C ASN A 201 -18.44 -28.74 -10.04
N PHE A 202 -19.20 -28.74 -8.94
CA PHE A 202 -18.99 -27.89 -7.77
C PHE A 202 -17.52 -27.85 -7.24
N PRO A 203 -16.79 -28.97 -7.06
CA PRO A 203 -15.38 -28.93 -6.65
C PRO A 203 -14.47 -28.17 -7.62
N PHE A 204 -14.74 -28.24 -8.92
CA PHE A 204 -13.96 -27.50 -9.91
C PHE A 204 -14.16 -25.98 -9.76
N VAL A 205 -15.39 -25.54 -9.57
CA VAL A 205 -15.72 -24.12 -9.30
C VAL A 205 -15.06 -23.64 -8.00
N THR A 206 -15.09 -24.45 -6.94
CA THR A 206 -14.40 -24.11 -5.69
C THR A 206 -12.90 -23.95 -5.88
N LEU A 207 -12.27 -24.80 -6.70
CA LEU A 207 -10.83 -24.71 -7.00
C LEU A 207 -10.50 -23.44 -7.80
N CYS A 208 -11.28 -23.10 -8.82
CA CYS A 208 -11.11 -21.85 -9.58
C CYS A 208 -11.26 -20.62 -8.69
N ALA A 209 -12.25 -20.61 -7.79
CA ALA A 209 -12.46 -19.51 -6.84
C ALA A 209 -11.33 -19.43 -5.79
N ALA A 210 -10.81 -20.55 -5.31
CA ALA A 210 -9.64 -20.57 -4.41
C ALA A 210 -8.40 -20.00 -5.09
N LEU A 211 -8.20 -20.32 -6.38
CA LEU A 211 -7.09 -19.79 -7.18
C LEU A 211 -7.20 -18.28 -7.42
N LEU A 212 -8.40 -17.75 -7.71
CA LEU A 212 -8.63 -16.30 -7.74
C LEU A 212 -8.30 -15.65 -6.39
N PHE A 213 -8.75 -16.26 -5.28
CA PHE A 213 -8.50 -15.74 -3.95
C PHE A 213 -7.01 -15.80 -3.55
N ALA A 214 -6.25 -16.79 -4.03
CA ALA A 214 -4.81 -16.88 -3.78
C ALA A 214 -4.05 -15.64 -4.30
N GLY A 215 -4.50 -15.04 -5.39
CA GLY A 215 -3.98 -13.75 -5.87
C GLY A 215 -4.18 -12.63 -4.85
N ALA A 216 -5.40 -12.49 -4.32
CA ALA A 216 -5.71 -11.51 -3.29
C ALA A 216 -4.86 -11.71 -2.02
N VAL A 217 -4.69 -12.97 -1.59
CA VAL A 217 -3.86 -13.34 -0.42
C VAL A 217 -2.41 -12.90 -0.59
N ALA A 218 -1.83 -13.09 -1.78
CA ALA A 218 -0.44 -12.71 -2.04
C ALA A 218 -0.21 -11.20 -1.94
N LYS A 219 -1.03 -10.38 -2.65
CA LYS A 219 -0.88 -8.91 -2.63
C LYS A 219 -1.22 -8.28 -1.28
N SER A 220 -2.16 -8.87 -0.55
CA SER A 220 -2.50 -8.42 0.80
C SER A 220 -1.56 -8.94 1.89
N ALA A 221 -0.55 -9.73 1.52
CA ALA A 221 0.40 -10.35 2.46
C ALA A 221 -0.32 -11.12 3.58
N GLN A 222 -1.40 -11.83 3.24
CA GLN A 222 -2.11 -12.68 4.18
C GLN A 222 -1.42 -14.04 4.32
N PHE A 223 -1.71 -14.75 5.40
CA PHE A 223 -1.24 -16.12 5.58
C PHE A 223 -1.72 -16.99 4.40
N PRO A 224 -0.84 -17.78 3.73
CA PRO A 224 0.56 -18.06 4.08
C PRO A 224 1.60 -17.10 3.46
N LEU A 225 1.24 -16.31 2.46
CA LEU A 225 2.15 -15.49 1.64
C LEU A 225 2.51 -14.11 2.25
N HIS A 226 2.62 -14.03 3.57
CA HIS A 226 2.91 -12.79 4.33
C HIS A 226 4.41 -12.42 4.37
N VAL A 227 5.30 -13.38 4.10
CA VAL A 227 6.75 -13.31 4.37
C VAL A 227 7.47 -12.12 3.71
N TRP A 228 6.91 -11.57 2.64
CA TRP A 228 7.55 -10.46 1.94
C TRP A 228 7.30 -9.08 2.57
N LEU A 229 6.27 -8.94 3.39
CA LEU A 229 5.83 -7.65 3.91
C LEU A 229 6.85 -7.02 4.88
N PRO A 230 7.46 -7.76 5.84
CA PRO A 230 8.44 -7.19 6.75
C PRO A 230 9.70 -6.68 6.02
N ASP A 231 10.17 -7.45 5.03
CA ASP A 231 11.36 -7.10 4.26
C ASP A 231 11.13 -5.93 3.30
N ALA A 232 9.88 -5.67 2.88
CA ALA A 232 9.55 -4.53 2.03
C ALA A 232 9.84 -3.17 2.71
N MET A 233 10.04 -3.15 4.02
CA MET A 233 10.41 -1.96 4.81
C MET A 233 11.85 -1.48 4.57
N GLU A 234 12.68 -2.26 3.87
CA GLU A 234 14.00 -1.82 3.38
C GLU A 234 13.90 -0.72 2.31
N GLY A 235 12.72 -0.56 1.70
CA GLY A 235 12.43 0.53 0.78
C GLY A 235 12.34 1.90 1.48
N PRO A 236 12.42 3.01 0.72
CA PRO A 236 12.17 4.35 1.25
C PRO A 236 10.85 4.46 2.01
N THR A 237 10.84 5.18 3.13
CA THR A 237 9.64 5.32 3.99
C THR A 237 8.38 5.88 3.30
N PRO A 238 8.44 6.76 2.28
CA PRO A 238 7.23 7.16 1.56
C PRO A 238 6.59 6.00 0.77
N ILE A 239 7.38 5.01 0.35
CA ILE A 239 6.89 3.85 -0.41
C ILE A 239 6.14 2.91 0.52
N SER A 240 6.71 2.57 1.68
CA SER A 240 6.02 1.69 2.63
C SER A 240 4.66 2.29 3.01
N ALA A 241 4.60 3.59 3.30
CA ALA A 241 3.34 4.29 3.54
C ALA A 241 2.32 4.09 2.39
N LEU A 242 2.76 4.19 1.13
CA LEU A 242 1.89 4.02 -0.03
C LEU A 242 1.44 2.57 -0.26
N ILE A 243 2.36 1.61 -0.10
CA ILE A 243 2.12 0.17 -0.30
C ILE A 243 1.11 -0.36 0.73
N HIS A 244 1.25 0.04 1.99
CA HIS A 244 0.37 -0.44 3.07
C HIS A 244 -0.96 0.30 3.12
N ALA A 245 -0.99 1.62 2.91
CA ALA A 245 -2.21 2.40 3.12
C ALA A 245 -3.18 2.36 1.94
N ALA A 246 -2.68 2.36 0.69
CA ALA A 246 -3.53 2.74 -0.44
C ALA A 246 -3.49 1.82 -1.66
N THR A 247 -2.52 0.92 -1.77
CA THR A 247 -2.23 0.30 -3.08
C THR A 247 -2.18 -1.22 -3.04
N MET A 248 -1.08 -1.82 -2.60
CA MET A 248 -0.86 -3.26 -2.78
C MET A 248 -1.82 -4.10 -1.95
N VAL A 249 -1.95 -3.78 -0.65
CA VAL A 249 -2.90 -4.46 0.23
C VAL A 249 -4.34 -4.15 -0.17
N ALA A 250 -4.60 -2.89 -0.52
CA ALA A 250 -5.90 -2.43 -0.96
C ALA A 250 -6.36 -3.10 -2.27
N ALA A 251 -5.44 -3.42 -3.20
CA ALA A 251 -5.76 -4.14 -4.43
C ALA A 251 -6.27 -5.57 -4.14
N GLY A 252 -5.65 -6.25 -3.18
CA GLY A 252 -6.12 -7.55 -2.67
C GLY A 252 -7.57 -7.49 -2.19
N ILE A 253 -7.86 -6.53 -1.31
CA ILE A 253 -9.19 -6.34 -0.72
C ILE A 253 -10.21 -5.89 -1.78
N PHE A 254 -9.80 -5.01 -2.69
CA PHE A 254 -10.64 -4.52 -3.78
C PHE A 254 -11.10 -5.64 -4.71
N LEU A 255 -10.19 -6.55 -5.09
CA LEU A 255 -10.54 -7.72 -5.89
C LEU A 255 -11.57 -8.59 -5.17
N VAL A 256 -11.37 -8.84 -3.86
CA VAL A 256 -12.30 -9.65 -3.06
C VAL A 256 -13.67 -8.99 -2.97
N ALA A 257 -13.71 -7.68 -2.72
CA ALA A 257 -14.96 -6.93 -2.65
C ALA A 257 -15.71 -6.93 -4.00
N ARG A 258 -14.99 -6.83 -5.12
CA ARG A 258 -15.59 -6.88 -6.46
C ARG A 258 -16.11 -8.27 -6.84
N LEU A 259 -15.42 -9.32 -6.41
CA LEU A 259 -15.81 -10.72 -6.66
C LEU A 259 -16.70 -11.31 -5.56
N LEU A 260 -17.15 -10.49 -4.61
CA LEU A 260 -18.00 -10.92 -3.51
C LEU A 260 -19.30 -11.62 -3.98
N PRO A 261 -19.99 -11.18 -5.04
CA PRO A 261 -21.15 -11.91 -5.58
C PRO A 261 -20.82 -13.35 -5.99
N LEU A 262 -19.62 -13.60 -6.53
CA LEU A 262 -19.15 -14.94 -6.87
C LEU A 262 -18.83 -15.77 -5.63
N PHE A 263 -18.17 -15.18 -4.63
CA PHE A 263 -17.77 -15.92 -3.42
C PHE A 263 -18.96 -16.31 -2.54
N ILE A 264 -20.06 -15.53 -2.54
CA ILE A 264 -21.29 -15.90 -1.81
C ILE A 264 -21.90 -17.20 -2.35
N LEU A 265 -21.83 -17.41 -3.67
CA LEU A 265 -22.38 -18.62 -4.31
C LEU A 265 -21.59 -19.89 -3.90
N ILE A 266 -20.39 -19.75 -3.35
CA ILE A 266 -19.47 -20.83 -3.03
C ILE A 266 -19.14 -20.82 -1.53
N PRO A 267 -19.95 -21.47 -0.67
CA PRO A 267 -19.81 -21.38 0.79
C PRO A 267 -18.44 -21.83 1.33
N TYR A 268 -17.79 -22.81 0.68
CA TYR A 268 -16.45 -23.26 1.08
C TYR A 268 -15.40 -22.16 0.96
N ILE A 269 -15.51 -21.29 -0.05
CA ILE A 269 -14.59 -20.17 -0.24
C ILE A 269 -14.88 -19.07 0.77
N MET A 270 -16.15 -18.80 1.08
CA MET A 270 -16.49 -17.87 2.15
C MET A 270 -15.90 -18.29 3.50
N ASN A 271 -15.94 -19.59 3.80
CA ASN A 271 -15.31 -20.15 5.00
C ASN A 271 -13.77 -20.04 4.96
N LEU A 272 -13.16 -20.17 3.78
CA LEU A 272 -11.72 -20.00 3.62
C LEU A 272 -11.30 -18.53 3.80
N ILE A 273 -12.08 -17.59 3.26
CA ILE A 273 -11.87 -16.15 3.44
C ILE A 273 -11.99 -15.78 4.93
N SER A 274 -13.00 -16.29 5.63
CA SER A 274 -13.20 -16.02 7.06
C SER A 274 -12.09 -16.63 7.91
N LEU A 275 -11.64 -17.85 7.60
CA LEU A 275 -10.51 -18.50 8.27
C LEU A 275 -9.24 -17.65 8.13
N ILE A 276 -8.93 -17.20 6.91
CA ILE A 276 -7.71 -16.41 6.66
C ILE A 276 -7.80 -15.03 7.31
N GLY A 277 -8.98 -14.40 7.27
CA GLY A 277 -9.25 -13.16 7.98
C GLY A 277 -9.04 -13.28 9.49
N PHE A 278 -9.42 -14.41 10.10
CA PHE A 278 -9.18 -14.68 11.53
C PHE A 278 -7.71 -14.98 11.84
N SER A 279 -6.99 -15.60 10.90
CA SER A 279 -5.58 -15.98 11.05
C SER A 279 -4.59 -14.80 10.93
N TYR A 280 -5.07 -13.56 10.89
CA TYR A 280 -4.21 -12.38 10.80
C TYR A 280 -3.16 -12.41 11.92
N PRO A 281 -1.85 -12.48 11.59
CA PRO A 281 -0.83 -12.55 12.61
C PRO A 281 -0.85 -11.26 13.44
N TYR A 282 -0.69 -11.43 14.75
CA TYR A 282 -0.46 -10.37 15.73
C TYR A 282 0.85 -9.64 15.37
N GLU A 283 0.81 -8.72 14.41
CA GLU A 283 2.00 -8.08 13.85
C GLU A 283 1.89 -6.55 13.81
N SER A 284 1.20 -5.96 14.80
CA SER A 284 1.38 -4.55 15.11
C SER A 284 1.98 -4.43 16.50
N ASP A 285 3.24 -4.00 16.58
CA ASP A 285 3.71 -3.31 17.77
C ASP A 285 2.72 -2.17 18.09
N ASN A 286 2.40 -1.95 19.37
CA ASN A 286 1.43 -0.94 19.83
C ASN A 286 1.68 0.47 19.25
N THR A 287 2.87 0.74 18.70
CA THR A 287 3.27 1.97 18.02
C THR A 287 2.68 2.15 16.61
N MET A 288 2.41 1.05 15.87
CA MET A 288 1.75 1.08 14.55
C MET A 288 0.22 0.95 14.65
N LEU A 289 -0.27 0.34 15.73
CA LEU A 289 -1.70 0.16 16.00
C LEU A 289 -2.42 1.51 16.18
N PHE A 290 -1.76 2.47 16.86
CA PHE A 290 -2.34 3.79 17.11
C PHE A 290 -2.60 4.61 15.82
N PRO A 291 -1.64 4.77 14.87
CA PRO A 291 -1.91 5.40 13.58
C PRO A 291 -3.00 4.70 12.76
N LEU A 292 -3.06 3.36 12.77
CA LEU A 292 -4.06 2.59 12.05
C LEU A 292 -5.47 2.76 12.66
N LEU A 293 -5.59 2.78 13.98
CA LEU A 293 -6.84 3.02 14.70
C LEU A 293 -7.33 4.46 14.49
N VAL A 294 -6.40 5.43 14.44
CA VAL A 294 -6.70 6.81 14.06
C VAL A 294 -7.15 6.91 12.60
N LEU A 295 -6.50 6.19 11.67
CA LEU A 295 -6.91 6.13 10.26
C LEU A 295 -8.31 5.51 10.12
N VAL A 296 -8.60 4.42 10.84
CA VAL A 296 -9.94 3.79 10.89
C VAL A 296 -10.98 4.78 11.40
N LEU A 297 -10.68 5.52 12.47
CA LEU A 297 -11.54 6.60 12.99
C LEU A 297 -11.80 7.70 11.95
N PHE A 298 -10.79 8.13 11.19
CA PHE A 298 -10.95 9.11 10.11
C PHE A 298 -11.75 8.54 8.94
N THR A 299 -11.54 7.28 8.56
CA THR A 299 -12.34 6.63 7.50
C THR A 299 -13.81 6.44 7.91
N LEU A 300 -14.08 6.14 9.19
CA LEU A 300 -15.43 6.12 9.77
C LEU A 300 -16.07 7.52 9.76
N PHE A 301 -15.31 8.56 10.07
CA PHE A 301 -15.79 9.95 10.07
C PHE A 301 -16.12 10.44 8.65
N VAL A 302 -15.28 10.11 7.66
CA VAL A 302 -15.54 10.41 6.24
C VAL A 302 -16.77 9.64 5.73
N GLY A 303 -16.96 8.39 6.17
CA GLY A 303 -18.18 7.62 5.89
C GLY A 303 -19.46 8.21 6.51
N SER A 304 -19.35 8.86 7.68
CA SER A 304 -20.48 9.52 8.36
C SER A 304 -20.94 10.83 7.68
N LEU A 305 -20.05 11.49 6.95
CA LEU A 305 -20.34 12.74 6.21
C LEU A 305 -21.16 12.51 4.93
N GLY A 306 -21.42 11.25 4.55
CA GLY A 306 -22.15 10.87 3.33
C GLY A 306 -23.56 10.31 3.56
N ILE A 307 -24.07 10.25 4.79
CA ILE A 307 -25.39 9.69 5.10
C ILE A 307 -26.33 10.81 5.57
N PRO A 308 -27.43 11.13 4.86
CA PRO A 308 -28.45 12.02 5.39
C PRO A 308 -29.21 11.31 6.51
N PHE A 309 -28.93 11.67 7.77
CA PHE A 309 -29.70 11.21 8.93
C PHE A 309 -31.05 11.93 8.96
N ASN A 310 -32.02 11.43 8.18
CA ASN A 310 -33.39 11.86 8.37
C ASN A 310 -34.36 10.69 8.12
N GLN A 311 -34.76 10.02 9.20
CA GLN A 311 -36.16 9.65 9.47
C GLN A 311 -36.30 8.92 10.81
N GLN A 312 -37.32 9.33 11.56
CA GLN A 312 -37.79 8.80 12.84
C GLN A 312 -38.21 7.33 12.74
N GLY A 313 -37.80 6.54 13.73
CA GLY A 313 -38.32 5.20 13.97
C GLY A 313 -37.31 4.35 14.71
N THR A 314 -37.53 4.18 16.02
CA THR A 314 -36.80 3.28 16.89
C THR A 314 -36.85 1.85 16.35
N ASP A 315 -35.70 1.28 15.99
CA ASP A 315 -35.21 0.00 16.50
C ASP A 315 -33.77 -0.23 16.01
N LEU A 316 -32.94 -0.73 16.91
CA LEU A 316 -31.49 -0.85 16.81
C LEU A 316 -31.10 -1.95 15.82
N ASP A 317 -30.88 -1.59 14.55
CA ASP A 317 -30.29 -2.48 13.55
C ASP A 317 -29.40 -1.69 12.57
N ILE A 318 -28.33 -1.10 13.12
CA ILE A 318 -27.36 -0.24 12.40
C ILE A 318 -26.45 -1.07 11.48
N LEU A 319 -26.19 -2.34 11.84
CA LEU A 319 -25.27 -3.21 11.09
C LEU A 319 -25.92 -3.79 9.82
N SER A 320 -27.22 -4.08 9.86
CA SER A 320 -27.96 -4.64 8.71
C SER A 320 -28.22 -3.60 7.61
N LYS A 321 -28.43 -2.32 8.00
CA LYS A 321 -28.48 -1.17 7.07
C LYS A 321 -27.13 -0.87 6.41
N TRP A 322 -26.02 -1.25 7.03
CA TRP A 322 -24.67 -1.04 6.49
C TRP A 322 -24.28 -2.07 5.41
N LEU A 323 -24.90 -3.26 5.45
CA LEU A 323 -24.58 -4.40 4.58
C LEU A 323 -25.61 -4.66 3.47
N ALA A 324 -26.75 -3.98 3.45
CA ALA A 324 -27.78 -4.16 2.42
C ALA A 324 -27.78 -3.02 1.38
N PRO A 325 -27.73 -3.33 0.07
CA PRO A 325 -27.97 -2.32 -0.97
C PRO A 325 -29.48 -2.07 -1.05
N SER A 326 -29.95 -0.94 -0.53
CA SER A 326 -31.39 -0.67 -0.48
C SER A 326 -31.91 -0.11 -1.81
N ILE A 327 -32.64 -0.96 -2.52
CA ILE A 327 -33.57 -0.65 -3.61
C ILE A 327 -34.83 0.03 -3.03
N ASN A 328 -35.14 1.26 -3.47
CA ASN A 328 -36.48 1.87 -3.65
C ASN A 328 -36.27 3.38 -3.91
N LEU A 329 -36.47 3.96 -5.10
CA LEU A 329 -37.69 4.11 -5.92
C LEU A 329 -38.75 5.01 -5.23
N LEU A 330 -38.82 6.27 -5.72
CA LEU A 330 -39.83 7.35 -5.59
C LEU A 330 -39.71 8.46 -4.50
N HIS A 331 -39.69 9.70 -5.03
CA HIS A 331 -40.06 11.04 -4.49
C HIS A 331 -39.09 11.84 -3.61
N GLN A 332 -39.10 13.19 -3.59
CA GLN A 332 -39.31 14.31 -4.54
C GLN A 332 -38.85 15.60 -3.83
N ASN A 333 -38.30 16.56 -4.57
CA ASN A 333 -37.68 17.84 -4.14
C ASN A 333 -38.53 18.75 -3.22
N SER A 334 -37.89 19.56 -2.36
CA SER A 334 -37.70 21.03 -2.53
C SER A 334 -37.52 21.77 -1.19
N GLU A 335 -36.42 22.53 -1.00
CA GLU A 335 -36.30 23.87 -0.39
C GLU A 335 -34.81 24.23 -0.15
N GLU A 336 -34.23 25.05 -1.05
CA GLU A 336 -32.77 25.09 -1.29
C GLU A 336 -32.07 26.44 -0.99
N LEU A 337 -32.67 27.38 -0.25
CA LEU A 337 -32.11 28.76 -0.18
C LEU A 337 -31.79 29.32 1.21
N THR A 338 -32.15 28.65 2.31
CA THR A 338 -31.83 29.11 3.68
C THR A 338 -30.58 28.44 4.28
N GLY A 339 -30.23 27.23 3.83
CA GLY A 339 -29.12 26.44 4.37
C GLY A 339 -27.71 26.92 4.03
N TRP A 340 -27.52 27.70 2.95
CA TRP A 340 -26.19 28.18 2.55
C TRP A 340 -25.57 29.16 3.56
N SER A 341 -26.39 29.91 4.28
CA SER A 341 -25.91 30.92 5.25
C SER A 341 -25.55 30.31 6.62
N GLU A 342 -26.24 29.25 7.03
CA GLU A 342 -25.89 28.44 8.20
C GLU A 342 -24.69 27.54 7.89
N PHE A 343 -24.66 26.91 6.71
CA PHE A 343 -23.53 26.11 6.24
C PHE A 343 -22.23 26.94 6.16
N LEU A 344 -22.28 28.18 5.70
CA LEU A 344 -21.10 29.06 5.69
C LEU A 344 -20.65 29.47 7.11
N LYS A 345 -21.58 29.70 8.05
CA LYS A 345 -21.22 30.00 9.45
C LYS A 345 -20.57 28.79 10.14
N ASP A 346 -21.10 27.59 9.91
CA ASP A 346 -20.58 26.35 10.50
C ASP A 346 -19.30 25.86 9.81
N ALA A 347 -19.16 26.10 8.50
CA ALA A 347 -17.93 25.85 7.76
C ALA A 347 -16.79 26.78 8.20
N ILE A 348 -17.05 28.07 8.48
CA ILE A 348 -16.00 29.00 8.91
C ILE A 348 -15.49 28.65 10.32
N PHE A 349 -16.36 28.23 11.24
CA PHE A 349 -15.94 27.82 12.58
C PHE A 349 -15.17 26.48 12.57
N SER A 350 -15.62 25.48 11.80
CA SER A 350 -14.93 24.19 11.69
C SER A 350 -13.59 24.28 10.96
N VAL A 351 -13.51 25.06 9.88
CA VAL A 351 -12.27 25.27 9.12
C VAL A 351 -11.29 26.14 9.90
N SER A 352 -11.75 27.13 10.67
CA SER A 352 -10.86 27.96 11.51
C SER A 352 -10.26 27.19 12.69
N ILE A 353 -11.02 26.30 13.34
CA ILE A 353 -10.52 25.43 14.42
C ILE A 353 -9.52 24.41 13.88
N ALA A 354 -9.80 23.81 12.72
CA ALA A 354 -8.86 22.89 12.05
C ALA A 354 -7.58 23.60 11.59
N TYR A 355 -7.70 24.82 11.04
CA TYR A 355 -6.56 25.62 10.65
C TYR A 355 -5.73 26.07 11.88
N PHE A 356 -6.37 26.46 12.99
CA PHE A 356 -5.68 26.78 14.24
C PHE A 356 -4.94 25.56 14.81
N GLY A 357 -5.53 24.37 14.73
CA GLY A 357 -4.89 23.11 15.12
C GLY A 357 -3.68 22.76 14.26
N ILE A 358 -3.77 22.95 12.93
CA ILE A 358 -2.67 22.74 11.99
C ILE A 358 -1.56 23.78 12.21
N VAL A 359 -1.91 25.03 12.52
CA VAL A 359 -0.94 26.10 12.82
C VAL A 359 -0.23 25.84 14.14
N ILE A 360 -0.95 25.47 15.22
CA ILE A 360 -0.36 25.11 16.51
C ILE A 360 0.53 23.85 16.38
N ALA A 361 0.07 22.83 15.63
CA ALA A 361 0.87 21.65 15.32
C ALA A 361 2.12 22.01 14.51
N SER A 362 2.03 22.93 13.54
CA SER A 362 3.19 23.40 12.78
C SER A 362 4.19 24.21 13.62
N PHE A 363 3.72 24.90 14.66
CA PHE A 363 4.55 25.62 15.64
C PHE A 363 5.21 24.68 16.66
N LEU A 364 4.55 23.58 17.03
CA LEU A 364 5.08 22.59 17.99
C LEU A 364 6.00 21.54 17.35
N TYR A 365 5.81 21.21 16.06
CA TYR A 365 6.62 20.23 15.33
C TYR A 365 7.89 20.80 14.68
N LYS A 366 8.06 22.13 14.71
CA LYS A 366 9.32 22.78 14.35
C LYS A 366 10.17 22.94 15.62
N PRO A 367 11.44 22.49 15.66
CA PRO A 367 12.33 22.97 16.71
C PRO A 367 12.42 24.49 16.56
N ILE A 368 12.14 25.22 17.65
CA ILE A 368 12.08 26.69 17.78
C ILE A 368 13.41 27.41 17.38
N TYR A 369 14.41 26.69 16.88
CA TYR A 369 15.65 27.24 16.36
C TYR A 369 15.73 27.15 14.83
N SER A 370 14.91 27.93 14.12
CA SER A 370 15.32 28.35 12.75
C SER A 370 14.53 29.51 12.14
N SER A 371 13.40 29.95 12.70
CA SER A 371 12.58 31.01 12.07
C SER A 371 12.77 32.43 12.65
N PHE A 372 13.76 32.65 13.53
CA PHE A 372 14.13 34.00 13.99
C PHE A 372 15.65 34.20 13.93
N LYS A 373 16.24 34.01 12.75
CA LYS A 373 17.56 34.56 12.42
C LYS A 373 17.43 35.48 11.23
N ASN A 374 16.94 36.68 11.52
CA ASN A 374 17.31 37.96 10.89
C ASN A 374 16.35 39.04 11.39
N PHE A 375 16.55 39.46 12.63
CA PHE A 375 16.34 40.84 13.00
C PHE A 375 17.59 41.28 13.77
N ASP A 376 18.45 42.00 13.08
CA ASP A 376 19.52 42.79 13.69
C ASP A 376 18.86 43.86 14.56
N LEU A 377 18.58 43.56 15.82
CA LEU A 377 18.29 44.54 16.86
C LEU A 377 18.40 43.83 18.23
N ILE A 378 19.14 44.44 19.16
CA ILE A 378 19.36 44.03 20.57
C ILE A 378 20.69 43.30 20.81
N ASN A 379 21.76 44.05 20.57
CA ASN A 379 23.02 43.95 21.27
C ASN A 379 22.92 44.46 22.74
N SER A 380 21.84 44.20 23.48
CA SER A 380 21.65 44.91 24.77
C SER A 380 21.00 44.18 25.94
N PHE A 381 20.66 42.89 25.85
CA PHE A 381 20.15 42.18 27.03
C PHE A 381 20.97 40.91 27.33
N VAL A 382 21.72 40.99 28.45
CA VAL A 382 22.06 39.85 29.33
C VAL A 382 23.18 38.95 28.76
N LYS A 383 24.49 39.21 28.84
CA LYS A 383 25.31 39.83 29.89
C LYS A 383 24.82 39.61 31.33
N THR A 384 24.28 38.42 31.62
CA THR A 384 24.09 37.98 33.00
C THR A 384 24.24 36.46 33.05
N GLY A 385 25.44 36.02 33.42
CA GLY A 385 25.72 34.61 33.66
C GLY A 385 25.00 34.12 34.90
N VAL A 386 24.48 32.89 34.85
CA VAL A 386 24.09 32.12 36.02
C VAL A 386 24.75 30.75 35.93
N LYS A 387 25.67 30.47 36.86
CA LYS A 387 26.31 29.17 37.07
C LYS A 387 25.26 28.06 37.17
N ARG A 388 25.34 27.05 36.29
CA ARG A 388 24.58 25.79 36.42
C ARG A 388 25.56 24.62 36.58
N SER A 389 26.22 24.52 37.74
CA SER A 389 27.24 23.48 37.99
C SER A 389 26.67 22.07 38.23
N GLY A 390 25.38 21.93 38.58
CA GLY A 390 24.78 20.62 38.89
C GLY A 390 24.32 19.83 37.67
N TRP A 391 23.90 20.51 36.60
CA TRP A 391 23.40 19.86 35.39
C TRP A 391 24.51 19.23 34.55
N ASP A 392 25.69 19.87 34.53
CA ASP A 392 26.85 19.36 33.81
C ASP A 392 27.42 18.10 34.48
N GLN A 393 27.29 17.97 35.81
CA GLN A 393 27.70 16.79 36.56
C GLN A 393 26.81 15.57 36.27
N ILE A 394 25.49 15.78 36.19
CA ILE A 394 24.52 14.73 35.85
C ILE A 394 24.67 14.30 34.39
N LEU A 395 24.89 15.26 33.48
CA LEU A 395 25.15 14.98 32.08
C LEU A 395 26.45 14.19 31.89
N ASN A 396 27.54 14.55 32.58
CA ASN A 396 28.78 13.79 32.51
C ASN A 396 28.65 12.37 33.07
N VAL A 397 27.85 12.15 34.13
CA VAL A 397 27.59 10.79 34.66
C VAL A 397 26.78 9.95 33.67
N LEU A 398 25.77 10.54 33.00
CA LEU A 398 25.01 9.87 31.94
C LEU A 398 25.88 9.61 30.69
N TYR A 399 26.80 10.53 30.38
CA TYR A 399 27.72 10.39 29.25
C TYR A 399 28.79 9.33 29.53
N ASP A 400 29.37 9.29 30.72
CA ASP A 400 30.34 8.28 31.14
C ASP A 400 29.68 6.89 31.28
N TRP A 401 28.41 6.82 31.71
CA TRP A 401 27.65 5.57 31.75
C TRP A 401 27.31 5.03 30.35
N SER A 402 27.00 5.93 29.41
CA SER A 402 26.79 5.61 27.99
C SER A 402 28.10 5.18 27.29
N TYR A 403 29.20 5.84 27.61
CA TYR A 403 30.51 5.63 26.99
C TYR A 403 31.20 4.36 27.52
N ASN A 404 31.13 4.07 28.81
CA ASN A 404 31.64 2.83 29.41
C ASN A 404 30.60 1.69 29.32
N ARG A 405 30.25 1.28 28.09
CA ARG A 405 29.52 0.03 27.78
C ARG A 405 30.24 -1.19 28.38
N ALA A 406 30.05 -1.46 29.67
CA ALA A 406 30.66 -2.61 30.33
C ALA A 406 29.88 -3.92 30.11
N TYR A 407 28.65 -3.88 29.59
CA TYR A 407 27.77 -5.05 29.61
C TYR A 407 27.61 -5.79 28.29
N ILE A 408 27.85 -5.14 27.14
CA ILE A 408 27.63 -5.78 25.83
C ILE A 408 28.95 -6.29 25.25
N ASP A 409 30.04 -5.51 25.33
CA ASP A 409 31.31 -5.91 24.73
C ASP A 409 32.00 -7.06 25.48
N ALA A 410 31.86 -7.09 26.82
CA ALA A 410 32.38 -8.18 27.67
C ALA A 410 31.68 -9.53 27.43
N PHE A 411 30.44 -9.53 26.93
CA PHE A 411 29.68 -10.74 26.60
C PHE A 411 29.82 -11.08 25.11
N TYR A 412 29.81 -10.08 24.23
CA TYR A 412 29.90 -10.24 22.77
C TYR A 412 31.26 -10.77 22.33
N ALA A 413 32.36 -10.30 22.93
CA ALA A 413 33.70 -10.75 22.59
C ALA A 413 33.93 -12.26 22.84
N PRO A 414 33.74 -12.81 24.06
CA PRO A 414 33.96 -14.24 24.28
C PRO A 414 32.91 -15.12 23.61
N VAL A 415 31.62 -14.73 23.62
CA VAL A 415 30.53 -15.61 23.17
C VAL A 415 30.40 -15.67 21.65
N PHE A 416 30.44 -14.52 20.97
CA PHE A 416 30.24 -14.49 19.52
C PHE A 416 31.55 -14.46 18.75
N THR A 417 32.47 -13.55 19.07
CA THR A 417 33.73 -13.48 18.30
C THR A 417 34.64 -14.67 18.59
N GLY A 418 34.75 -15.10 19.85
CA GLY A 418 35.54 -16.27 20.24
C GLY A 418 35.03 -17.58 19.61
N SER A 419 33.72 -17.81 19.63
CA SER A 419 33.11 -19.03 19.06
C SER A 419 33.26 -19.10 17.54
N ILE A 420 33.03 -18.00 16.83
CA ILE A 420 33.19 -17.93 15.37
C ILE A 420 34.65 -18.18 14.98
N THR A 421 35.60 -17.61 15.73
CA THR A 421 37.03 -17.81 15.46
C THR A 421 37.48 -19.25 15.74
N ALA A 422 36.94 -19.89 16.79
CA ALA A 422 37.19 -21.30 17.09
C ALA A 422 36.60 -22.22 16.01
N PHE A 423 35.39 -21.92 15.52
CA PHE A 423 34.74 -22.66 14.45
C PHE A 423 35.51 -22.55 13.13
N GLY A 424 36.03 -21.34 12.82
CA GLY A 424 36.90 -21.13 11.67
C GLY A 424 38.19 -21.93 11.75
N LYS A 425 38.83 -22.00 12.93
CA LYS A 425 40.03 -22.84 13.14
C LYS A 425 39.73 -24.34 13.01
N PHE A 426 38.57 -24.78 13.48
CA PHE A 426 38.14 -26.18 13.35
C PHE A 426 37.86 -26.56 11.90
N SER A 427 37.17 -25.71 11.14
CA SER A 427 36.94 -25.91 9.70
C SER A 427 38.26 -26.03 8.92
N ASN A 428 39.20 -25.12 9.19
CA ASN A 428 40.52 -25.14 8.54
C ASN A 428 41.37 -26.36 8.95
N PHE A 429 41.16 -26.92 10.15
CA PHE A 429 41.79 -28.18 10.55
C PHE A 429 41.22 -29.38 9.77
N ILE A 430 39.89 -29.46 9.60
CA ILE A 430 39.26 -30.52 8.79
C ILE A 430 39.76 -30.46 7.35
N ASP A 431 39.84 -29.27 6.77
CA ASP A 431 40.27 -29.10 5.38
C ASP A 431 41.70 -29.61 5.17
N ARG A 432 42.66 -29.14 5.98
CA ARG A 432 44.08 -29.50 5.83
C ARG A 432 44.44 -30.92 6.23
N TYR A 433 43.80 -31.46 7.28
CA TYR A 433 44.20 -32.79 7.80
C TYR A 433 43.33 -33.92 7.28
N ILE A 434 42.04 -33.68 7.06
CA ILE A 434 41.12 -34.73 6.63
C ILE A 434 40.97 -34.69 5.11
N ILE A 435 40.61 -33.54 4.53
CA ILE A 435 40.31 -33.47 3.09
C ILE A 435 41.60 -33.59 2.27
N ASP A 436 42.59 -32.73 2.54
CA ASP A 436 43.89 -32.79 1.85
C ASP A 436 44.66 -34.07 2.21
N GLY A 437 44.53 -34.57 3.43
CA GLY A 437 45.15 -35.81 3.89
C GLY A 437 44.63 -37.04 3.14
N ILE A 438 43.31 -37.16 2.99
CA ILE A 438 42.68 -38.25 2.22
C ILE A 438 43.04 -38.13 0.74
N SER A 439 42.93 -36.92 0.16
CA SER A 439 43.31 -36.64 -1.22
C SER A 439 44.75 -37.06 -1.53
N ASN A 440 45.70 -36.66 -0.68
CA ASN A 440 47.12 -37.02 -0.85
C ASN A 440 47.37 -38.52 -0.63
N SER A 441 46.67 -39.17 0.31
CA SER A 441 46.83 -40.62 0.53
C SER A 441 46.35 -41.44 -0.67
N VAL A 442 45.23 -41.03 -1.30
CA VAL A 442 44.70 -41.66 -2.51
C VAL A 442 45.64 -41.40 -3.69
N GLY A 443 46.15 -40.17 -3.82
CA GLY A 443 47.15 -39.84 -4.84
C GLY A 443 48.44 -40.67 -4.72
N VAL A 444 48.94 -40.89 -3.50
CA VAL A 444 50.15 -41.70 -3.25
C VAL A 444 49.87 -43.19 -3.49
N MET A 445 48.70 -43.72 -3.13
CA MET A 445 48.33 -45.11 -3.45
C MET A 445 48.26 -45.35 -4.97
N ILE A 446 47.74 -44.39 -5.74
CA ILE A 446 47.68 -44.50 -7.21
C ILE A 446 49.06 -44.42 -7.85
N PHE A 447 50.03 -43.75 -7.21
CA PHE A 447 51.41 -43.65 -7.72
C PHE A 447 52.29 -44.87 -7.38
N LEU A 448 51.91 -45.64 -6.35
CA LEU A 448 52.62 -46.84 -5.90
C LEU A 448 52.07 -48.15 -6.49
N LEU A 449 50.87 -48.12 -7.08
CA LEU A 449 50.29 -49.17 -7.94
C LEU A 449 50.78 -48.98 -9.38
#